data_AF-A0A1F8TZF6-F1
#
_entry.id   AF-A0A1F8TZF6-F1
#
_cell.length_a   1.000
_cell.length_b   1.000
_cell.length_c   1.000
_cell.angle_alpha   90.00
_cell.angle_beta   90.00
_cell.angle_gamma   90.00
#
_symmetry.space_group_name_H-M   'P 1'
#
loop_
_entity.id
_entity.type
_entity.pdbx_description
1 polymer ?
#
loop_
_entity_poly.entity_id
_entity_poly.type
_entity_poly.pdbx_seq_one_letter_code
_entity_poly.pdbx_strand_id
1 'polypeptide(L)'
;MARIMIVDDTLFMRTLIKSILKTAGHIVVAEAKDGEEACRKYMMFKPDLVTMDITMQGMNGLDAVKCITDHDKNARIIMISAMSQKNMVIKALKNGAKHFVIKPITVEKLIAVINEVMGKQAETSIAIEDFKEIKNSIEEMKRAISEFDAAEKL
;
A
#
# COMPACT_ATOMS: atom_id res chain seq x y z
N MET A 1 5.50 1.19 -14.69
CA MET A 1 4.33 0.28 -14.78
C MET A 1 4.63 -1.03 -14.05
N ALA A 2 3.70 -1.59 -13.28
CA ALA A 2 3.88 -2.87 -12.57
C ALA A 2 2.82 -3.89 -13.00
N ARG A 3 3.16 -5.18 -12.97
CA ARG A 3 2.28 -6.32 -13.22
C ARG A 3 1.74 -6.84 -11.90
N ILE A 4 0.43 -6.74 -11.68
CA ILE A 4 -0.18 -6.99 -10.38
C ILE A 4 -1.21 -8.12 -10.48
N MET A 5 -1.19 -9.03 -9.51
CA MET A 5 -2.25 -10.01 -9.31
C MET A 5 -3.18 -9.56 -8.18
N ILE A 6 -4.49 -9.68 -8.38
CA ILE A 6 -5.50 -9.33 -7.38
C ILE A 6 -6.12 -10.61 -6.82
N VAL A 7 -6.19 -10.73 -5.50
CA VAL A 7 -6.83 -11.85 -4.80
C VAL A 7 -7.82 -11.32 -3.78
N ASP A 8 -9.09 -11.61 -4.00
CA ASP A 8 -10.23 -11.31 -3.11
C ASP A 8 -11.38 -12.22 -3.55
N ASP A 9 -12.21 -12.74 -2.65
CA ASP A 9 -13.30 -13.65 -2.99
C ASP A 9 -14.45 -12.93 -3.73
N THR A 10 -14.63 -11.65 -3.45
CA THR A 10 -15.72 -10.87 -4.04
C THR A 10 -15.33 -10.24 -5.38
N LEU A 11 -16.19 -10.40 -6.39
CA LEU A 11 -16.00 -9.76 -7.70
C LEU A 11 -15.95 -8.23 -7.61
N PHE A 12 -16.75 -7.66 -6.69
CA PHE A 12 -16.80 -6.22 -6.45
C PHE A 12 -15.42 -5.67 -6.05
N MET A 13 -14.77 -6.26 -5.04
CA MET A 13 -13.46 -5.80 -4.59
C MET A 13 -12.39 -5.98 -5.66
N ARG A 14 -12.41 -7.10 -6.40
CA ARG A 14 -11.48 -7.29 -7.52
C ARG A 14 -11.66 -6.22 -8.60
N THR A 15 -12.90 -5.85 -8.90
CA THR A 15 -13.23 -4.78 -9.86
C THR A 15 -12.79 -3.40 -9.37
N LEU A 16 -13.04 -3.09 -8.09
CA LEU A 16 -12.61 -1.85 -7.46
C LEU A 16 -11.09 -1.72 -7.52
N ILE A 17 -10.34 -2.72 -7.01
CA ILE A 17 -8.88 -2.70 -7.00
C ILE A 17 -8.35 -2.60 -8.44
N LYS A 18 -8.89 -3.37 -9.38
CA LYS A 18 -8.50 -3.29 -10.80
C LYS A 18 -8.67 -1.89 -11.37
N SER A 19 -9.77 -1.21 -11.06
CA SER A 19 -10.01 0.17 -11.49
C SER A 19 -8.94 1.12 -10.94
N ILE A 20 -8.65 1.03 -9.64
CA ILE A 20 -7.61 1.83 -8.97
C ILE A 20 -6.24 1.61 -9.62
N LEU A 21 -5.86 0.35 -9.83
CA LEU A 21 -4.56 -0.01 -10.42
C LEU A 21 -4.43 0.45 -11.87
N LYS A 22 -5.52 0.35 -12.66
CA LYS A 22 -5.54 0.82 -14.05
C LYS A 22 -5.34 2.34 -14.11
N THR A 23 -6.03 3.10 -13.27
CA THR A 23 -5.88 4.56 -13.18
C THR A 23 -4.45 4.96 -12.79
N ALA A 24 -3.79 4.18 -11.94
CA ALA A 24 -2.39 4.39 -11.57
C ALA A 24 -1.36 3.87 -12.61
N GLY A 25 -1.78 3.43 -13.79
CA GLY A 25 -0.89 2.95 -14.84
C GLY A 25 -0.21 1.62 -14.52
N HIS A 26 -0.90 0.74 -13.77
CA HIS A 26 -0.50 -0.64 -13.54
C HIS A 26 -1.36 -1.60 -14.37
N ILE A 27 -0.84 -2.81 -14.60
CA ILE A 27 -1.53 -3.85 -15.37
C ILE A 27 -1.92 -4.97 -14.42
N VAL A 28 -3.19 -5.37 -14.46
CA VAL A 28 -3.66 -6.57 -13.78
C VAL A 28 -3.41 -7.78 -14.66
N VAL A 29 -2.50 -8.66 -14.25
CA VAL A 29 -2.10 -9.84 -15.04
C VAL A 29 -2.89 -11.09 -14.70
N ALA A 30 -3.48 -11.12 -13.50
CA ALA A 30 -4.32 -12.21 -13.03
C ALA A 30 -5.24 -11.76 -11.90
N GLU A 31 -6.36 -12.46 -11.77
CA GLU A 31 -7.27 -12.37 -10.63
C GLU A 31 -7.45 -13.76 -10.04
N ALA A 32 -7.56 -13.88 -8.73
CA ALA A 32 -7.91 -15.11 -8.03
C ALA A 32 -9.02 -14.83 -7.01
N LYS A 33 -9.88 -15.84 -6.80
CA LYS A 33 -11.03 -15.75 -5.88
C LYS A 33 -10.81 -16.45 -4.54
N ASP A 34 -9.71 -17.16 -4.38
CA ASP A 34 -9.35 -17.92 -3.19
C ASP A 34 -7.82 -18.12 -3.14
N GLY A 35 -7.34 -18.64 -2.02
CA GLY A 35 -5.90 -18.86 -1.82
C GLY A 35 -5.29 -19.93 -2.72
N GLU A 36 -6.07 -20.94 -3.13
CA GLU A 36 -5.60 -22.03 -3.99
C GLU A 36 -5.33 -21.53 -5.41
N GLU A 37 -6.29 -20.78 -5.98
CA GLU A 37 -6.11 -20.09 -7.24
C GLU A 37 -4.97 -19.07 -7.16
N ALA A 38 -4.81 -18.37 -6.05
CA ALA A 38 -3.75 -17.40 -5.86
C ALA A 38 -2.37 -18.03 -5.92
N CYS A 39 -2.14 -19.14 -5.20
CA CYS A 39 -0.91 -19.91 -5.31
C CYS A 39 -0.68 -20.30 -6.78
N ARG A 40 -1.60 -21.06 -7.39
CA ARG A 40 -1.43 -21.55 -8.76
C ARG A 40 -1.15 -20.43 -9.78
N LYS A 41 -1.90 -19.33 -9.72
CA LYS A 41 -1.75 -18.19 -10.65
C LYS A 41 -0.49 -17.39 -10.38
N TYR A 42 0.00 -17.30 -9.14
CA TYR A 42 1.28 -16.66 -8.85
C TYR A 42 2.43 -17.31 -9.65
N MET A 43 2.56 -18.64 -9.58
CA MET A 43 3.62 -19.34 -10.31
C MET A 43 3.47 -19.25 -11.84
N MET A 44 2.23 -19.18 -12.33
CA MET A 44 1.94 -19.07 -13.76
C MET A 44 2.24 -17.68 -14.34
N PHE A 45 1.79 -16.62 -13.65
CA PHE A 45 1.83 -15.25 -14.18
C PHE A 45 3.03 -14.43 -13.69
N LYS A 46 3.70 -14.89 -12.61
CA LYS A 46 4.87 -14.28 -11.98
C LYS A 46 4.69 -12.75 -11.84
N PRO A 47 3.68 -12.28 -11.10
CA PRO A 47 3.40 -10.86 -10.95
C PRO A 47 4.53 -10.17 -10.16
N ASP A 48 4.72 -8.87 -10.39
CA ASP A 48 5.66 -8.04 -9.61
C ASP A 48 5.18 -7.82 -8.17
N LEU A 49 3.85 -7.83 -7.99
CA LEU A 49 3.15 -7.62 -6.72
C LEU A 49 1.80 -8.34 -6.67
N VAL A 50 1.39 -8.76 -5.48
CA VAL A 50 0.08 -9.35 -5.20
C VAL A 50 -0.67 -8.53 -4.17
N THR A 51 -1.94 -8.21 -4.42
CA THR A 51 -2.87 -7.78 -3.37
C THR A 51 -3.67 -8.98 -2.89
N MET A 52 -3.74 -9.21 -1.58
CA MET A 52 -4.29 -10.44 -0.99
C MET A 52 -5.31 -10.14 0.12
N ASP A 53 -6.57 -10.51 -0.07
CA ASP A 53 -7.53 -10.57 1.03
C ASP A 53 -7.26 -11.76 1.96
N ILE A 54 -7.67 -11.64 3.22
CA ILE A 54 -7.50 -12.71 4.21
C ILE A 54 -8.68 -13.67 4.20
N THR A 55 -9.90 -13.14 4.18
CA THR A 55 -11.12 -13.87 4.46
C THR A 55 -11.67 -14.45 3.17
N MET A 56 -11.24 -15.66 2.84
CA MET A 56 -11.71 -16.40 1.68
C MET A 56 -12.13 -17.81 2.10
N GLN A 57 -13.06 -18.41 1.34
CA GLN A 57 -13.44 -19.81 1.55
C GLN A 57 -12.29 -20.74 1.14
N GLY A 58 -12.10 -21.83 1.89
CA GLY A 58 -11.02 -22.80 1.64
C GLY A 58 -9.69 -22.27 2.15
N MET A 59 -8.69 -22.17 1.27
CA MET A 59 -7.41 -21.58 1.63
C MET A 59 -7.55 -20.06 1.83
N ASN A 60 -7.34 -19.61 3.06
CA ASN A 60 -7.37 -18.19 3.40
C ASN A 60 -6.09 -17.46 2.93
N GLY A 61 -6.10 -16.13 3.00
CA GLY A 61 -4.98 -15.31 2.54
C GLY A 61 -3.67 -15.49 3.33
N LEU A 62 -3.74 -15.80 4.63
CA LEU A 62 -2.54 -16.01 5.44
C LEU A 62 -1.81 -17.29 5.01
N ASP A 63 -2.56 -18.34 4.70
CA ASP A 63 -2.04 -19.60 4.21
C ASP A 63 -1.54 -19.46 2.76
N ALA A 64 -2.26 -18.68 1.93
CA ALA A 64 -1.82 -18.33 0.57
C ALA A 64 -0.50 -17.54 0.56
N VAL A 65 -0.32 -16.58 1.48
CA VAL A 65 0.97 -15.86 1.65
C VAL A 65 2.09 -16.83 1.95
N LYS A 66 1.88 -17.77 2.87
CA LYS A 66 2.89 -18.77 3.23
C LYS A 66 3.23 -19.66 2.03
N CYS A 67 2.20 -20.18 1.34
CA CYS A 67 2.35 -20.98 0.13
C CYS A 67 3.18 -20.28 -0.96
N ILE A 68 2.87 -19.01 -1.25
CA ILE A 68 3.60 -18.22 -2.25
C ILE A 68 5.04 -17.95 -1.79
N THR A 69 5.24 -17.54 -0.53
CA THR A 69 6.56 -17.17 -0.02
C THR A 69 7.48 -18.37 0.26
N ASP A 70 6.93 -19.56 0.47
CA ASP A 70 7.71 -20.80 0.51
C ASP A 70 8.26 -21.17 -0.87
N HIS A 71 7.58 -20.77 -1.94
CA HIS A 71 8.08 -20.90 -3.31
C HIS A 71 8.99 -19.73 -3.74
N ASP A 72 8.66 -18.51 -3.35
CA ASP A 72 9.38 -17.29 -3.72
C ASP A 72 9.53 -16.35 -2.52
N LYS A 73 10.71 -16.37 -1.89
CA LYS A 73 11.03 -15.54 -0.71
C LYS A 73 11.04 -14.03 -1.01
N ASN A 74 11.12 -13.65 -2.29
CA ASN A 74 11.11 -12.27 -2.74
C ASN A 74 9.71 -11.77 -3.15
N ALA A 75 8.69 -12.62 -3.07
CA ALA A 75 7.32 -12.27 -3.38
C ALA A 75 6.89 -10.99 -2.64
N ARG A 76 6.34 -10.03 -3.39
CA ARG A 76 5.79 -8.78 -2.84
C ARG A 76 4.30 -8.92 -2.67
N ILE A 77 3.87 -9.20 -1.44
CA ILE A 77 2.45 -9.39 -1.13
C ILE A 77 1.99 -8.29 -0.18
N ILE A 78 0.96 -7.55 -0.57
CA ILE A 78 0.25 -6.58 0.27
C ILE A 78 -1.05 -7.24 0.72
N MET A 79 -1.24 -7.37 2.03
CA MET A 79 -2.52 -7.81 2.57
C MET A 79 -3.53 -6.67 2.51
N ILE A 80 -4.77 -6.96 2.11
CA ILE A 80 -5.86 -6.00 2.09
C ILE A 80 -7.08 -6.64 2.77
N SER A 81 -7.40 -6.28 4.01
CA SER A 81 -8.46 -6.97 4.76
C SER A 81 -9.27 -6.04 5.65
N ALA A 82 -10.52 -6.41 5.94
CA ALA A 82 -11.33 -5.80 6.99
C ALA A 82 -10.84 -6.17 8.40
N MET A 83 -10.06 -7.26 8.54
CA MET A 83 -9.52 -7.69 9.81
C MET A 83 -8.33 -6.82 10.21
N SER A 84 -8.44 -6.12 11.34
CA SER A 84 -7.40 -5.22 11.87
C SER A 84 -6.76 -5.71 13.17
N GLN A 85 -7.08 -6.93 13.59
CA GLN A 85 -6.53 -7.50 14.82
C GLN A 85 -5.01 -7.61 14.74
N LYS A 86 -4.32 -7.03 15.72
CA LYS A 86 -2.85 -6.98 15.79
C LYS A 86 -2.18 -8.34 15.54
N ASN A 87 -2.76 -9.40 16.08
CA ASN A 87 -2.24 -10.76 15.97
C ASN A 87 -2.22 -11.26 14.51
N MET A 88 -3.23 -10.89 13.73
CA MET A 88 -3.34 -11.29 12.33
C MET A 88 -2.36 -10.51 11.45
N VAL A 89 -2.19 -9.21 11.71
CA VAL A 89 -1.18 -8.38 11.03
C VAL A 89 0.21 -8.96 11.27
N ILE A 90 0.55 -9.27 12.53
CA ILE A 90 1.83 -9.87 12.88
C ILE A 90 2.00 -11.23 12.17
N LYS A 91 0.96 -12.06 12.15
CA LYS A 91 1.02 -13.38 11.49
C LYS A 91 1.24 -13.24 9.97
N ALA A 92 0.58 -12.29 9.32
CA ALA A 92 0.77 -12.02 7.89
C ALA A 92 2.22 -11.62 7.57
N LEU A 93 2.78 -10.68 8.35
CA LEU A 93 4.17 -10.24 8.18
C LEU A 93 5.16 -11.37 8.44
N LYS A 94 4.93 -12.19 9.48
CA LYS A 94 5.74 -13.39 9.76
C LYS A 94 5.68 -14.43 8.63
N ASN A 95 4.54 -14.54 7.96
CA ASN A 95 4.39 -15.40 6.79
C ASN A 95 5.04 -14.80 5.53
N GLY A 96 5.57 -13.57 5.58
CA GLY A 96 6.33 -12.96 4.48
C GLY A 96 5.58 -11.89 3.69
N ALA A 97 4.38 -11.49 4.11
CA ALA A 97 3.74 -10.28 3.56
C ALA A 97 4.63 -9.06 3.77
N LYS A 98 4.67 -8.16 2.79
CA LYS A 98 5.52 -6.95 2.82
C LYS A 98 4.80 -5.75 3.44
N HIS A 99 3.47 -5.71 3.34
CA HIS A 99 2.67 -4.65 3.95
C HIS A 99 1.24 -5.11 4.23
N PHE A 100 0.51 -4.32 5.00
CA PHE A 100 -0.90 -4.52 5.35
C PHE A 100 -1.74 -3.25 5.15
N VAL A 101 -2.90 -3.38 4.52
CA VAL A 101 -3.88 -2.31 4.32
C VAL A 101 -5.22 -2.75 4.91
N ILE A 102 -5.73 -1.98 5.87
CA ILE A 102 -7.06 -2.20 6.44
C ILE A 102 -8.10 -1.54 5.52
N LYS A 103 -9.17 -2.28 5.19
CA LYS A 103 -10.36 -1.78 4.49
C LYS A 103 -11.11 -0.76 5.38
N PRO A 104 -11.71 0.31 4.84
CA PRO A 104 -11.92 0.60 3.42
C PRO A 104 -10.64 1.05 2.70
N ILE A 105 -10.53 0.70 1.42
CA ILE A 105 -9.39 1.05 0.57
C ILE A 105 -9.66 2.41 -0.05
N THR A 106 -8.69 3.33 0.04
CA THR A 106 -8.66 4.55 -0.77
C THR A 106 -7.60 4.41 -1.88
N VAL A 107 -7.77 5.16 -2.96
CA VAL A 107 -6.83 5.18 -4.10
C VAL A 107 -5.44 5.56 -3.59
N GLU A 108 -5.35 6.65 -2.85
CA GLU A 108 -4.10 7.25 -2.37
C GLU A 108 -3.33 6.26 -1.49
N LYS A 109 -4.04 5.62 -0.55
CA LYS A 109 -3.44 4.66 0.38
C LYS A 109 -2.92 3.42 -0.34
N LEU A 110 -3.69 2.87 -1.27
CA LEU A 110 -3.25 1.68 -2.00
C LEU A 110 -2.04 1.98 -2.88
N ILE A 111 -2.05 3.10 -3.60
CA ILE A 111 -0.94 3.49 -4.47
C ILE A 111 0.32 3.83 -3.67
N ALA A 112 0.19 4.53 -2.54
CA ALA A 112 1.33 4.82 -1.66
C ALA A 112 2.02 3.53 -1.19
N VAL A 113 1.24 2.55 -0.71
CA VAL A 113 1.78 1.27 -0.24
C VAL A 113 2.38 0.46 -1.39
N ILE A 114 1.76 0.46 -2.58
CA ILE A 114 2.34 -0.21 -3.75
C ILE A 114 3.68 0.40 -4.12
N ASN A 115 3.81 1.72 -4.14
CA ASN A 115 5.06 2.40 -4.46
C ASN A 115 6.15 2.07 -3.43
N GLU A 116 5.81 2.13 -2.14
CA GLU A 116 6.72 1.75 -1.05
C GLU A 116 7.24 0.31 -1.21
N VAL A 117 6.34 -0.66 -1.37
CA VAL A 117 6.69 -2.08 -1.50
C VAL A 117 7.48 -2.35 -2.79
N MET A 118 7.20 -1.59 -3.86
CA MET A 118 7.94 -1.66 -5.12
C MET A 118 9.28 -0.92 -5.08
N GLY A 119 9.64 -0.27 -3.96
CA GLY A 119 10.88 0.51 -3.82
C GLY A 119 10.90 1.78 -4.68
N LYS A 120 9.74 2.24 -5.15
CA LYS A 120 9.60 3.53 -5.82
C LYS A 120 9.49 4.57 -4.74
N GLN A 121 10.54 5.37 -4.56
CA GLN A 121 10.44 6.56 -3.73
C GLN A 121 9.25 7.38 -4.21
N ALA A 122 8.42 7.87 -3.28
CA ALA A 122 7.56 8.98 -3.61
C ALA A 122 8.47 10.06 -4.20
N GLU A 123 8.18 10.53 -5.41
CA GLU A 123 8.68 11.83 -5.86
C GLU A 123 8.07 12.84 -4.90
N THR A 124 8.71 13.03 -3.74
CA THR A 124 8.34 13.98 -2.70
C THR A 124 8.72 15.38 -3.18
N SER A 125 8.28 15.77 -4.38
CA SER A 125 8.48 17.11 -4.90
C SER A 125 7.37 18.04 -4.39
N ILE A 126 6.13 17.53 -4.29
CA ILE A 126 4.95 18.36 -3.99
C ILE A 126 4.83 18.70 -2.49
N ALA A 127 5.06 17.74 -1.59
CA ALA A 127 4.92 18.01 -0.15
C ALA A 127 6.06 18.86 0.45
N ILE A 128 7.23 18.93 -0.21
CA ILE A 128 8.37 19.73 0.27
C ILE A 128 8.16 21.21 -0.06
N GLU A 129 7.52 21.55 -1.18
CA GLU A 129 7.22 22.94 -1.54
C GLU A 129 6.23 23.58 -0.57
N ASP A 130 5.10 22.91 -0.29
CA ASP A 130 4.10 23.41 0.66
C ASP A 130 4.67 23.60 2.07
N PHE A 131 5.51 22.65 2.53
CA PHE A 131 6.18 22.77 3.84
C PHE A 131 7.25 23.87 3.87
N LYS A 132 7.93 24.15 2.75
CA LYS A 132 8.91 25.24 2.65
C LYS A 132 8.22 26.60 2.70
N GLU A 133 7.11 26.77 2.00
CA GLU A 133 6.35 28.02 2.03
C GLU A 133 5.84 28.31 3.44
N ILE A 134 5.21 27.33 4.09
CA ILE A 134 4.72 27.49 5.48
C ILE A 134 5.87 27.83 6.44
N LYS A 135 7.03 27.18 6.29
CA LYS A 135 8.20 27.44 7.13
C LYS A 135 8.74 28.86 6.92
N ASN A 136 8.78 29.35 5.69
CA ASN A 136 9.24 30.70 5.37
C ASN A 136 8.31 31.76 5.99
N SER A 137 7.00 31.60 5.85
CA SER A 137 6.02 32.53 6.45
C SER A 137 6.11 32.57 7.97
N ILE A 138 6.38 31.44 8.63
CA ILE A 138 6.59 31.40 10.09
C ILE A 138 7.85 32.17 10.50
N GLU A 139 8.94 32.06 9.75
CA GLU A 139 10.19 32.78 10.06
C GLU A 139 10.06 34.30 9.84
N GLU A 140 9.35 34.73 8.80
CA GLU A 140 9.04 36.16 8.58
C GLU A 140 8.21 36.73 9.74
N MET A 141 7.20 35.99 10.19
CA MET A 141 6.34 36.41 11.30
C MET A 141 7.13 36.53 12.62
N LYS A 142 8.06 35.60 12.88
CA LYS A 142 8.96 35.67 14.06
C LYS A 142 9.87 36.90 14.03
N ARG A 143 10.41 37.26 12.87
CA ARG A 143 11.24 38.46 12.72
C ARG A 143 10.43 39.72 13.02
N ALA A 144 9.23 39.84 12.46
CA ALA A 144 8.37 41.00 12.68
C ALA A 144 8.02 41.20 14.17
N ILE A 145 7.74 40.11 14.90
CA ILE A 145 7.47 40.16 16.35
C ILE A 145 8.72 40.62 17.12
N SER A 146 9.90 40.08 16.78
CA SER A 146 11.15 40.47 17.44
C SER A 146 11.52 41.94 17.21
N GLU A 147 11.21 42.50 16.03
CA GLU A 147 11.44 43.91 15.72
C GLU A 147 10.46 44.82 16.48
N PHE A 148 9.20 44.40 16.61
CA PHE A 148 8.19 45.10 17.39
C PHE A 148 8.56 45.17 18.88
N ASP A 149 8.96 44.05 19.47
CA ASP A 149 9.41 43.96 20.88
C ASP A 149 10.66 44.82 21.17
N ALA A 150 11.52 45.02 20.16
CA ALA A 150 12.71 45.87 20.28
C ALA A 150 12.35 47.36 20.20
N ALA A 151 11.33 47.72 19.41
CA ALA A 151 10.88 49.10 19.26
C ALA A 151 10.11 49.62 20.49
N GLU A 152 9.38 48.76 21.23
CA GLU A 152 8.68 49.14 22.47
C GLU A 152 9.61 49.36 23.68
N LYS A 153 10.88 48.98 23.60
CA LYS A 153 11.87 49.13 24.69
C LYS A 153 12.71 50.42 24.60
N LEU A 154 12.40 51.30 23.64
CA LEU A 154 13.00 52.63 23.47
C LEU A 154 12.05 53.72 23.99
#